data_AF-A0A7C6WP63-F1
#
_entry.id   AF-A0A7C6WP63-F1
#
_cell.length_a   1.000
_cell.length_b   1.000
_cell.length_c   1.000
_cell.angle_alpha   90.00
_cell.angle_beta   90.00
_cell.angle_gamma   90.00
#
_symmetry.space_group_name_H-M   'P 1'
#
loop_
_entity.id
_entity.type
_entity.pdbx_description
1 polymer ?
#
loop_
_entity_poly.entity_id
_entity_poly.type
_entity_poly.pdbx_seq_one_letter_code
_entity_poly.pdbx_strand_id
1 'polypeptide(L)'
;MNTQTNYKGENSKAAWVLGIIAGFVPLIVRLKAMKVSVAAKEIWDNGTGLYADFFSANKVIALGILTIIAFILFIIEYKEKVHSSRDQQENLFHNNKLVIILLGTYLALAVLSTLFSDSSIRIIALLGIPGRYEGLITMVFYVAIMILAIYLGQDWWNVKVIYRVLRLGAFILAVIGVAQFFGWDVLQSDG
;
A
#
# COMPACT_ATOMS: atom_id res chain seq x y z
N MET A 1 45.26 0.51 13.73
CA MET A 1 44.06 -0.35 13.65
C MET A 1 42.88 0.55 13.29
N ASN A 2 42.47 0.59 12.03
CA ASN A 2 41.29 1.33 11.58
C ASN A 2 40.64 0.52 10.46
N THR A 3 39.85 -0.50 10.82
CA THR A 3 38.96 -1.17 9.89
C THR A 3 37.68 -0.35 9.81
N GLN A 4 37.72 0.75 9.06
CA GLN A 4 36.49 1.30 8.52
C GLN A 4 36.02 0.32 7.44
N THR A 5 35.23 -0.68 7.86
CA THR A 5 34.44 -1.45 6.93
C THR A 5 33.41 -0.49 6.35
N ASN A 6 33.70 0.00 5.13
CA ASN A 6 32.71 0.64 4.28
C ASN A 6 31.61 -0.39 4.01
N TYR A 7 30.62 -0.46 4.90
CA TYR A 7 29.36 -1.14 4.62
C TYR A 7 28.67 -0.34 3.53
N LYS A 8 29.00 -0.67 2.29
CA LYS A 8 28.31 -0.21 1.09
C LYS A 8 26.93 -0.87 1.12
N GLY A 9 26.03 -0.31 1.91
CA GLY A 9 24.70 -0.88 2.11
C GLY A 9 23.97 -0.92 0.78
N GLU A 10 23.76 -2.12 0.27
CA GLU A 10 23.01 -2.34 -0.95
C GLU A 10 21.52 -2.14 -0.64
N ASN A 11 20.89 -1.21 -1.34
CA ASN A 11 19.46 -0.95 -1.16
C ASN A 11 18.66 -2.11 -1.73
N SER A 12 17.69 -2.61 -0.97
CA SER A 12 16.69 -3.56 -1.45
C SER A 12 15.86 -2.94 -2.58
N LYS A 13 15.63 -3.70 -3.66
CA LYS A 13 14.71 -3.32 -4.73
C LYS A 13 13.28 -3.20 -4.21
N ALA A 14 12.89 -4.04 -3.24
CA ALA A 14 11.58 -3.93 -2.59
C ALA A 14 11.40 -2.59 -1.84
N ALA A 15 12.48 -2.02 -1.28
CA ALA A 15 12.43 -0.70 -0.63
C ALA A 15 12.13 0.44 -1.61
N TRP A 16 12.63 0.36 -2.84
CA TRP A 16 12.25 1.31 -3.89
C TRP A 16 10.77 1.24 -4.22
N VAL A 17 10.22 0.02 -4.33
CA VAL A 17 8.78 -0.17 -4.61
C VAL A 17 7.93 0.33 -3.46
N LEU A 18 8.30 0.09 -2.20
CA LEU A 18 7.62 0.68 -1.04
C LEU A 18 7.65 2.22 -1.07
N GLY A 19 8.79 2.81 -1.44
CA GLY A 19 8.90 4.25 -1.64
C GLY A 19 7.93 4.78 -2.70
N ILE A 20 7.80 4.06 -3.83
CA ILE A 20 6.85 4.40 -4.90
C ILE A 20 5.41 4.29 -4.41
N ILE A 21 5.07 3.25 -3.64
CA ILE A 21 3.75 3.10 -3.03
C ILE A 21 3.44 4.33 -2.18
N ALA A 22 4.36 4.71 -1.27
CA ALA A 22 4.12 5.80 -0.34
C ALA A 22 4.10 7.19 -1.01
N GLY A 23 4.97 7.42 -2.01
CA GLY A 23 5.12 8.73 -2.66
C GLY A 23 4.21 8.97 -3.86
N PHE A 24 3.95 7.94 -4.67
CA PHE A 24 3.30 8.10 -5.98
C PHE A 24 1.88 7.54 -6.07
N VAL A 25 1.48 6.57 -5.25
CA VAL A 25 0.07 6.13 -5.22
C VAL A 25 -0.87 7.30 -4.87
N PRO A 26 -0.56 8.19 -3.92
CA PRO A 26 -1.40 9.35 -3.63
C PRO A 26 -1.62 10.30 -4.84
N LEU A 27 -0.65 10.37 -5.76
CA LEU A 27 -0.68 11.22 -6.96
C LEU A 27 -1.63 10.68 -8.05
N ILE A 28 -2.11 9.44 -7.93
CA ILE A 28 -3.01 8.86 -8.94
C ILE A 28 -4.39 9.51 -8.81
N VAL A 29 -4.74 10.32 -9.80
CA VAL A 29 -6.08 10.92 -9.95
C VAL A 29 -6.60 10.56 -11.33
N ARG A 30 -7.66 9.76 -11.40
CA ARG A 30 -8.26 9.35 -12.67
C ARG A 30 -9.69 8.93 -12.45
N LEU A 31 -10.59 9.51 -13.23
CA LEU A 31 -12.00 9.17 -13.24
C LEU A 31 -12.24 7.73 -13.71
N LYS A 32 -13.04 6.99 -12.96
CA LYS A 32 -13.52 5.67 -13.31
C LYS A 32 -14.99 5.53 -12.91
N ALA A 33 -15.85 5.31 -13.90
CA ALA A 33 -17.25 4.98 -13.67
C ALA A 33 -17.38 3.49 -13.31
N MET A 34 -18.09 3.20 -12.23
CA MET A 34 -18.24 1.84 -11.70
C MET A 34 -19.70 1.53 -11.37
N LYS A 35 -20.12 0.31 -11.64
CA LYS A 35 -21.47 -0.15 -11.32
C LYS A 35 -21.61 -0.34 -9.81
N VAL A 36 -22.66 0.21 -9.24
CA VAL A 36 -22.99 0.08 -7.82
C VAL A 36 -23.65 -1.28 -7.59
N SER A 37 -23.14 -2.06 -6.63
CA SER A 37 -23.74 -3.35 -6.25
C SER A 37 -25.15 -3.16 -5.69
N VAL A 38 -26.03 -4.15 -5.84
CA VAL A 38 -27.43 -4.05 -5.38
C VAL A 38 -27.53 -3.63 -3.91
N ALA A 39 -26.67 -4.19 -3.05
CA ALA A 39 -26.61 -3.83 -1.63
C ALA A 39 -26.05 -2.42 -1.35
N ALA A 40 -25.21 -1.86 -2.24
CA ALA A 40 -24.70 -0.50 -2.09
C ALA A 40 -25.64 0.55 -2.71
N LYS A 41 -26.61 0.15 -3.54
CA LYS A 41 -27.54 1.08 -4.19
C LYS A 41 -28.44 1.81 -3.21
N GLU A 42 -28.87 1.14 -2.14
CA GLU A 42 -29.75 1.78 -1.15
C GLU A 42 -29.11 3.01 -0.47
N ILE A 43 -27.77 3.09 -0.46
CA ILE A 43 -27.02 4.14 0.22
C ILE A 43 -26.31 5.07 -0.78
N TRP A 44 -25.91 4.55 -1.96
CA TRP A 44 -24.99 5.23 -2.88
C TRP A 44 -25.52 5.33 -4.32
N ASP A 45 -26.79 4.99 -4.59
CA ASP A 45 -27.34 5.12 -5.93
C ASP A 45 -27.66 6.59 -6.25
N ASN A 46 -27.02 7.08 -7.32
CA ASN A 46 -27.32 8.40 -7.91
C ASN A 46 -28.50 8.30 -8.90
N GLY A 47 -29.38 7.29 -8.75
CA GLY A 47 -30.50 6.98 -9.65
C GLY A 47 -30.12 6.29 -10.96
N THR A 48 -28.82 6.15 -11.27
CA THR A 48 -28.29 5.58 -12.52
C THR A 48 -27.61 4.22 -12.34
N GLY A 49 -27.43 3.77 -11.10
CA GLY A 49 -26.68 2.56 -10.77
C GLY A 49 -25.18 2.63 -11.07
N LEU A 50 -24.66 3.83 -11.37
CA LEU A 50 -23.25 4.10 -11.64
C LEU A 50 -22.71 5.13 -10.62
N TYR A 51 -21.52 4.85 -10.11
CA TYR A 51 -20.76 5.76 -9.25
C TYR A 51 -19.47 6.17 -9.96
N ALA A 52 -19.27 7.48 -10.08
CA ALA A 52 -18.07 8.06 -10.67
C ALA A 52 -17.03 8.29 -9.57
N ASP A 53 -15.94 7.51 -9.59
CA ASP A 53 -14.85 7.67 -8.64
C ASP A 53 -13.61 8.28 -9.30
N PHE A 54 -13.11 9.36 -8.72
CA PHE A 54 -11.92 10.07 -9.18
C PHE A 54 -10.63 9.60 -8.52
N PHE A 55 -10.70 8.99 -7.34
CA PHE A 55 -9.53 8.83 -6.48
C PHE A 55 -9.25 7.39 -6.09
N SER A 56 -10.25 6.64 -5.61
CA SER A 56 -9.97 5.46 -4.79
C SER A 56 -9.75 4.18 -5.61
N ALA A 57 -10.51 3.99 -6.69
CA ALA A 57 -10.52 2.76 -7.47
C ALA A 57 -9.17 2.49 -8.15
N ASN A 58 -8.57 3.52 -8.77
CA ASN A 58 -7.29 3.37 -9.46
C ASN A 58 -6.12 3.26 -8.47
N LYS A 59 -6.22 3.93 -7.30
CA LYS A 59 -5.23 3.83 -6.23
C LYS A 59 -5.14 2.42 -5.66
N VAL A 60 -6.27 1.75 -5.40
CA VAL A 60 -6.26 0.40 -4.83
C VAL A 60 -5.72 -0.63 -5.82
N ILE A 61 -6.01 -0.49 -7.12
CA ILE A 61 -5.41 -1.36 -8.15
C ILE A 61 -3.89 -1.18 -8.19
N ALA A 62 -3.41 0.07 -8.25
CA ALA A 62 -1.98 0.37 -8.27
C ALA A 62 -1.28 -0.12 -6.99
N LEU A 63 -1.91 0.09 -5.82
CA LEU A 63 -1.43 -0.38 -4.53
C LEU A 63 -1.30 -1.91 -4.51
N GLY A 64 -2.31 -2.64 -4.97
CA GLY A 64 -2.28 -4.11 -5.05
C GLY A 64 -1.15 -4.62 -5.93
N ILE A 65 -1.03 -4.10 -7.17
CA ILE A 65 0.02 -4.49 -8.12
C ILE A 65 1.42 -4.22 -7.55
N LEU A 66 1.65 -3.02 -7.03
CA LEU A 66 2.94 -2.64 -6.46
C LEU A 66 3.27 -3.45 -5.20
N THR A 67 2.28 -3.77 -4.37
CA THR A 67 2.48 -4.61 -3.17
C THR A 67 2.92 -6.02 -3.56
N ILE A 68 2.27 -6.62 -4.57
CA ILE A 68 2.64 -7.95 -5.08
C ILE A 68 4.07 -7.92 -5.62
N ILE A 69 4.43 -6.90 -6.42
CA ILE A 69 5.79 -6.74 -6.95
C ILE A 69 6.81 -6.59 -5.81
N ALA A 70 6.54 -5.74 -4.83
CA ALA A 70 7.42 -5.53 -3.68
C ALA A 70 7.64 -6.84 -2.91
N PHE A 71 6.57 -7.62 -2.71
CA PHE A 71 6.64 -8.89 -2.00
C PHE A 71 7.43 -9.95 -2.77
N ILE A 72 7.26 -10.04 -4.10
CA ILE A 72 8.03 -10.95 -4.96
C ILE A 72 9.52 -10.60 -4.92
N LEU A 73 9.87 -9.32 -5.11
CA LEU A 73 11.25 -8.85 -5.03
C LEU A 73 11.87 -9.13 -3.66
N PHE A 74 11.10 -8.88 -2.61
CA PHE A 74 11.50 -9.19 -1.24
C PHE A 74 11.81 -10.68 -1.06
N ILE A 75 10.95 -11.59 -1.53
CA ILE A 75 11.19 -13.04 -1.42
C ILE A 75 12.47 -13.46 -2.16
N ILE A 76 12.72 -12.90 -3.35
CA ILE A 76 13.92 -13.20 -4.14
C ILE A 76 15.18 -12.79 -3.36
N GLU A 77 15.23 -11.54 -2.90
CA GLU A 77 16.35 -11.00 -2.12
C GLU A 77 16.52 -11.72 -0.78
N TYR A 78 15.41 -12.08 -0.14
CA TYR A 78 15.42 -12.83 1.11
C TYR A 78 16.07 -14.20 0.90
N LYS A 79 15.68 -14.94 -0.14
CA LYS A 79 16.27 -16.26 -0.46
C LYS A 79 17.77 -16.17 -0.76
N GLU A 80 18.22 -15.13 -1.44
CA GLU A 80 19.64 -14.90 -1.72
C GLU A 80 20.44 -14.62 -0.43
N LYS A 81 19.88 -13.83 0.50
CA LYS A 81 20.52 -13.51 1.79
C LYS A 81 20.47 -14.64 2.82
N VAL A 82 19.46 -15.51 2.78
CA VAL A 82 19.31 -16.67 3.68
C VAL A 82 20.52 -17.61 3.64
N HIS A 83 21.24 -17.67 2.52
CA HIS A 83 22.47 -18.47 2.42
C HIS A 83 23.67 -17.87 3.18
N SER A 84 23.61 -16.62 3.63
CA SER A 84 24.77 -15.89 4.13
C SER A 84 24.69 -15.46 5.60
N SER A 85 23.50 -15.35 6.22
CA SER A 85 23.38 -14.85 7.60
C SER A 85 22.10 -15.33 8.31
N ARG A 86 22.18 -16.46 9.03
CA ARG A 86 21.07 -17.05 9.80
C ARG A 86 20.74 -16.27 11.09
N ASP A 87 21.77 -15.77 11.77
CA ASP A 87 21.66 -15.10 13.09
C ASP A 87 20.93 -13.76 13.04
N GLN A 88 21.00 -13.05 11.91
CA GLN A 88 20.30 -11.78 11.74
C GLN A 88 18.78 -11.99 11.62
N GLN A 89 18.33 -13.15 11.12
CA GLN A 89 16.90 -13.44 10.88
C GLN A 89 16.12 -13.75 12.15
N GLU A 90 16.74 -14.45 13.10
CA GLU A 90 16.08 -14.86 14.35
C GLU A 90 15.76 -13.64 15.24
N ASN A 91 16.64 -12.64 15.22
CA ASN A 91 16.46 -11.38 15.95
C ASN A 91 15.28 -10.53 15.44
N LEU A 92 14.91 -10.64 14.14
CA LEU A 92 13.82 -9.85 13.53
C LEU A 92 12.46 -10.19 14.11
N PHE A 93 12.16 -11.50 14.10
CA PHE A 93 10.89 -12.03 14.58
C PHE A 93 10.79 -11.91 16.09
N HIS A 94 11.92 -11.94 16.79
CA HIS A 94 11.92 -11.79 18.25
C HIS A 94 11.53 -10.37 18.67
N ASN A 95 12.15 -9.34 18.07
CA ASN A 95 11.93 -7.94 18.47
C ASN A 95 10.56 -7.40 18.03
N ASN A 96 10.00 -7.89 16.93
CA ASN A 96 8.71 -7.42 16.39
C ASN A 96 7.56 -8.42 16.58
N LYS A 97 7.76 -9.44 17.43
CA LYS A 97 6.82 -10.55 17.60
C LYS A 97 5.40 -10.09 17.92
N LEU A 98 5.28 -9.15 18.87
CA LEU A 98 3.99 -8.62 19.31
C LEU A 98 3.25 -7.93 18.16
N VAL A 99 3.93 -7.09 17.39
CA VAL A 99 3.33 -6.38 16.25
C VAL A 99 2.85 -7.36 15.18
N ILE A 100 3.66 -8.37 14.86
CA ILE A 100 3.31 -9.40 13.86
C ILE A 100 2.11 -10.22 14.34
N ILE A 101 2.05 -10.60 15.62
CA ILE A 101 0.89 -11.30 16.20
C ILE A 101 -0.35 -10.42 16.09
N LEU A 102 -0.28 -9.14 16.49
CA LEU A 102 -1.42 -8.22 16.42
C LEU A 102 -1.92 -8.02 14.99
N LEU A 103 -1.02 -7.88 14.02
CA LEU A 103 -1.37 -7.79 12.60
C LEU A 103 -2.05 -9.07 12.10
N GLY A 104 -1.54 -10.24 12.50
CA GLY A 104 -2.13 -11.53 12.19
C GLY A 104 -3.52 -11.70 12.80
N THR A 105 -3.69 -11.35 14.07
CA THR A 105 -4.98 -11.36 14.77
C THR A 105 -5.96 -10.40 14.12
N TYR A 106 -5.54 -9.18 13.81
CA TYR A 106 -6.36 -8.20 13.10
C TYR A 106 -6.88 -8.76 11.77
N LEU A 107 -5.99 -9.33 10.96
CA LEU A 107 -6.36 -9.89 9.66
C LEU A 107 -7.27 -11.11 9.81
N ALA A 108 -7.03 -11.97 10.78
CA ALA A 108 -7.90 -13.11 11.09
C ALA A 108 -9.32 -12.66 11.49
N LEU A 109 -9.43 -11.64 12.35
CA LEU A 109 -10.72 -11.06 12.73
C LEU A 109 -11.42 -10.40 11.53
N ALA A 110 -10.69 -9.70 10.67
CA ALA A 110 -11.25 -9.11 9.45
C ALA A 110 -11.77 -10.19 8.47
N VAL A 111 -11.05 -11.30 8.31
CA VAL A 111 -11.50 -12.46 7.54
C VAL A 111 -12.77 -13.05 8.14
N LEU A 112 -12.78 -13.32 9.45
CA LEU A 112 -13.95 -13.87 10.15
C LEU A 112 -15.16 -12.93 10.02
N SER A 113 -14.96 -11.63 10.20
CA SER A 113 -16.01 -10.63 10.01
C SER A 113 -16.57 -10.63 8.60
N THR A 114 -15.73 -10.86 7.58
CA THR A 114 -16.16 -10.95 6.18
C THR A 114 -16.90 -12.26 5.91
N LEU A 115 -16.45 -13.39 6.46
CA LEU A 115 -17.08 -14.69 6.30
C LEU A 115 -18.46 -14.77 6.97
N PHE A 116 -18.59 -14.19 8.16
CA PHE A 116 -19.85 -14.11 8.91
C PHE A 116 -20.77 -12.97 8.45
N SER A 117 -20.36 -12.16 7.49
CA SER A 117 -21.25 -11.14 6.91
C SER A 117 -22.34 -11.77 6.05
N ASP A 118 -23.50 -11.11 6.05
CA ASP A 118 -24.63 -11.48 5.22
C ASP A 118 -24.25 -11.56 3.74
N SER A 119 -24.80 -12.55 3.04
CA SER A 119 -24.48 -12.83 1.64
C SER A 119 -24.71 -11.62 0.71
N SER A 120 -25.63 -10.73 1.07
CA SER A 120 -25.90 -9.48 0.33
C SER A 120 -24.77 -8.44 0.45
N ILE A 121 -24.09 -8.37 1.60
CA ILE A 121 -23.07 -7.36 1.92
C ILE A 121 -21.65 -7.93 1.77
N ARG A 122 -21.49 -9.25 1.69
CA ARG A 122 -20.19 -9.92 1.57
C ARG A 122 -19.29 -9.37 0.47
N ILE A 123 -19.85 -9.01 -0.69
CA ILE A 123 -19.06 -8.43 -1.79
C ILE A 123 -18.49 -7.06 -1.43
N ILE A 124 -19.22 -6.27 -0.66
CA ILE A 124 -18.80 -4.96 -0.14
C ILE A 124 -17.73 -5.16 0.93
N ALA A 125 -17.91 -6.12 1.83
CA ALA A 125 -16.90 -6.44 2.84
C ALA A 125 -15.57 -6.90 2.20
N LEU A 126 -15.62 -7.61 1.06
CA LEU A 126 -14.43 -8.07 0.33
C LEU A 126 -13.72 -6.94 -0.44
N LEU A 127 -14.46 -6.16 -1.22
CA LEU A 127 -13.90 -5.19 -2.18
C LEU A 127 -13.88 -3.75 -1.67
N GLY A 128 -14.65 -3.45 -0.63
CA GLY A 128 -14.92 -2.10 -0.15
C GLY A 128 -16.15 -1.48 -0.82
N ILE A 129 -16.50 -0.30 -0.31
CA ILE A 129 -17.67 0.48 -0.75
C ILE A 129 -17.22 1.37 -1.94
N PRO A 130 -18.11 1.69 -2.90
CA PRO A 130 -17.81 2.69 -3.92
C PRO A 130 -17.29 4.00 -3.29
N GLY A 131 -16.22 4.55 -3.87
CA GLY A 131 -15.51 5.72 -3.32
C GLY A 131 -14.54 5.40 -2.18
N ARG A 132 -14.64 4.22 -1.54
CA ARG A 132 -13.75 3.73 -0.47
C ARG A 132 -13.51 2.22 -0.58
N TYR A 133 -12.59 1.84 -1.46
CA TYR A 133 -12.20 0.44 -1.70
C TYR A 133 -11.32 -0.13 -0.57
N GLU A 134 -11.80 -0.02 0.67
CA GLU A 134 -11.10 -0.44 1.89
C GLU A 134 -11.66 -1.78 2.42
N GLY A 135 -11.99 -2.70 1.52
CA GLY A 135 -12.43 -4.04 1.88
C GLY A 135 -11.29 -4.94 2.36
N LEU A 136 -11.63 -6.19 2.67
CA LEU A 136 -10.69 -7.21 3.16
C LEU A 136 -9.44 -7.34 2.26
N ILE A 137 -9.60 -7.32 0.93
CA ILE A 137 -8.47 -7.45 -0.01
C ILE A 137 -7.46 -6.32 0.19
N THR A 138 -7.94 -5.08 0.33
CA THR A 138 -7.08 -3.91 0.57
C THR A 138 -6.40 -3.99 1.92
N MET A 139 -7.10 -4.49 2.95
CA MET A 139 -6.50 -4.73 4.27
C MET A 139 -5.35 -5.74 4.22
N VAL A 140 -5.48 -6.80 3.42
CA VAL A 140 -4.38 -7.76 3.18
C VAL A 140 -3.16 -7.05 2.60
N PHE A 141 -3.34 -6.16 1.61
CA PHE A 141 -2.23 -5.39 1.05
C PHE A 141 -1.60 -4.45 2.07
N TYR A 142 -2.39 -3.75 2.90
CA TYR A 142 -1.86 -2.89 3.95
C TYR A 142 -1.03 -3.66 4.98
N VAL A 143 -1.50 -4.84 5.41
CA VAL A 143 -0.74 -5.70 6.32
C VAL A 143 0.55 -6.20 5.67
N ALA A 144 0.50 -6.58 4.38
CA ALA A 144 1.71 -6.99 3.65
C ALA A 144 2.73 -5.85 3.54
N ILE A 145 2.30 -4.63 3.19
CA ILE A 145 3.15 -3.43 3.18
C ILE A 145 3.76 -3.19 4.55
N MET A 146 2.98 -3.30 5.63
CA MET A 146 3.46 -3.11 7.00
C MET A 146 4.55 -4.11 7.36
N ILE A 147 4.37 -5.39 7.04
CA ILE A 147 5.37 -6.44 7.28
C ILE A 147 6.66 -6.13 6.50
N LEU A 148 6.54 -5.76 5.23
CA LEU A 148 7.69 -5.36 4.41
C LEU A 148 8.40 -4.12 4.99
N ALA A 149 7.66 -3.13 5.46
CA ALA A 149 8.22 -1.92 6.06
C ALA A 149 8.97 -2.21 7.36
N ILE A 150 8.44 -3.08 8.23
CA ILE A 150 9.11 -3.53 9.46
C ILE A 150 10.44 -4.22 9.14
N TYR A 151 10.45 -5.06 8.10
CA TYR A 151 11.67 -5.76 7.70
C TYR A 151 12.69 -4.82 7.07
N LEU A 152 12.29 -4.07 6.05
CA LEU A 152 13.19 -3.21 5.27
C LEU A 152 13.64 -1.98 6.06
N GLY A 153 12.83 -1.53 7.03
CA GLY A 153 13.10 -0.38 7.87
C GLY A 153 14.27 -0.53 8.83
N GLN A 154 14.86 -1.72 8.94
CA GLN A 154 16.02 -1.96 9.79
C GLN A 154 17.33 -1.49 9.16
N ASP A 155 17.38 -1.47 7.83
CA ASP A 155 18.52 -0.96 7.10
C ASP A 155 18.32 0.54 6.84
N TRP A 156 19.20 1.36 7.41
CA TRP A 156 19.19 2.81 7.22
C TRP A 156 19.17 3.24 5.74
N TRP A 157 19.85 2.48 4.88
CA TRP A 157 19.90 2.73 3.44
C TRP A 157 18.53 2.57 2.77
N ASN A 158 17.78 1.52 3.12
CA ASN A 158 16.41 1.31 2.66
C ASN A 158 15.48 2.42 3.14
N VAL A 159 15.57 2.80 4.42
CA VAL A 159 14.79 3.92 5.00
C VAL A 159 15.08 5.22 4.26
N LYS A 160 16.36 5.49 3.96
CA LYS A 160 16.80 6.69 3.22
C LYS A 160 16.22 6.73 1.81
N VAL A 161 16.12 5.58 1.13
CA VAL A 161 15.48 5.47 -0.19
C VAL A 161 13.99 5.77 -0.09
N ILE A 162 13.27 5.11 0.82
CA ILE A 162 11.83 5.31 1.03
C ILE A 162 11.54 6.79 1.32
N TYR A 163 12.28 7.39 2.25
CA TYR A 163 12.15 8.80 2.60
C TYR A 163 12.40 9.74 1.41
N ARG A 164 13.41 9.45 0.58
CA ARG A 164 13.72 10.27 -0.60
C ARG A 164 12.57 10.27 -1.60
N VAL A 165 12.00 9.10 -1.88
CA VAL A 165 10.87 8.96 -2.81
C VAL A 165 9.61 9.61 -2.24
N LEU A 166 9.33 9.41 -0.95
CA LEU A 166 8.21 10.04 -0.25
C LEU A 166 8.29 11.57 -0.32
N ARG A 167 9.48 12.13 -0.02
CA ARG A 167 9.71 13.58 -0.08
C ARG A 167 9.47 14.15 -1.48
N LEU A 168 9.88 13.42 -2.52
CA LEU A 168 9.62 13.82 -3.91
C LEU A 168 8.12 13.81 -4.22
N GLY A 169 7.41 12.74 -3.84
CA GLY A 169 5.96 12.65 -4.02
C GLY A 169 5.20 13.75 -3.28
N ALA A 170 5.56 14.01 -2.02
CA ALA A 170 4.98 15.09 -1.22
C ALA A 170 5.25 16.47 -1.82
N PHE A 171 6.45 16.71 -2.37
CA PHE A 171 6.76 17.95 -3.06
C PHE A 171 5.88 18.15 -4.31
N ILE A 172 5.72 17.11 -5.14
CA ILE A 172 4.85 17.16 -6.32
C ILE A 172 3.40 17.44 -5.90
N LEU A 173 2.88 16.74 -4.89
CA LEU A 173 1.54 16.98 -4.35
C LEU A 173 1.36 18.42 -3.87
N ALA A 174 2.36 18.98 -3.17
CA ALA A 174 2.32 20.35 -2.69
C ALA A 174 2.27 21.35 -3.86
N VAL A 175 3.08 21.15 -4.90
CA VAL A 175 3.07 22.00 -6.10
C VAL A 175 1.72 21.93 -6.81
N ILE A 176 1.16 20.72 -6.99
CA ILE A 176 -0.18 20.55 -7.58
C ILE A 176 -1.25 21.25 -6.75
N GLY A 177 -1.23 21.07 -5.43
CA GLY A 177 -2.20 21.69 -4.53
C GLY A 177 -2.13 23.23 -4.55
N VAL A 178 -0.93 23.80 -4.63
CA VAL A 178 -0.75 25.25 -4.80
C VAL A 178 -1.28 25.73 -6.15
N ALA A 179 -1.00 25.00 -7.24
CA ALA A 179 -1.54 25.34 -8.56
C ALA A 179 -3.08 25.33 -8.57
N GLN A 180 -3.70 24.31 -7.97
CA GLN A 180 -5.15 24.19 -7.85
C GLN A 180 -5.76 25.31 -6.99
N PHE A 181 -5.06 25.78 -5.95
CA PHE A 181 -5.49 26.94 -5.15
C PHE A 181 -5.61 28.22 -5.99
N PHE A 182 -4.73 28.42 -6.98
CA PHE A 182 -4.79 29.55 -7.92
C PHE A 182 -5.71 29.31 -9.12
N GLY A 183 -6.45 28.20 -9.14
CA GLY A 183 -7.38 27.86 -10.23
C GLY A 183 -6.72 27.22 -11.45
N TRP A 184 -5.44 26.83 -11.38
CA TRP A 184 -4.78 26.05 -12.42
C TRP A 184 -4.95 24.56 -12.13
N ASP A 185 -5.95 23.93 -12.75
CA ASP A 185 -6.18 22.49 -12.58
C ASP A 185 -5.33 21.66 -13.55
N VAL A 186 -4.10 21.37 -13.13
CA VAL A 186 -3.12 20.57 -13.90
C VAL A 186 -3.58 19.10 -14.07
N LEU A 187 -4.53 18.65 -13.26
CA LEU A 187 -5.04 17.27 -13.30
C LEU A 187 -6.34 17.14 -14.13
N GLN A 188 -6.89 18.27 -14.58
CA GLN A 188 -8.03 18.28 -15.48
C GLN A 188 -7.57 17.82 -16.87
N SER A 189 -8.07 16.67 -17.30
CA SER A 189 -8.02 16.28 -18.71
C SER A 189 -9.19 16.97 -19.40
N ASP A 190 -8.93 17.70 -20.48
CA ASP A 190 -9.97 18.16 -21.38
C ASP A 190 -10.82 16.94 -21.78
N GLY A 191 -12.12 17.03 -21.51
CA GLY A 191 -13.13 16.04 -21.89
C GLY A 191 -13.86 16.51 -23.13
#